data_AF-A0A9K3M2N1-F1
#
_entry.id   AF-A0A9K3M2N1-F1
#
_cell.length_a   1.000
_cell.length_b   1.000
_cell.length_c   1.000
_cell.angle_alpha   90.00
_cell.angle_beta   90.00
_cell.angle_gamma   90.00
#
_symmetry.space_group_name_H-M   'P 1'
#
loop_
_entity.id
_entity.type
_entity.pdbx_description
1 polymer ?
#
loop_
_entity_poly.entity_id
_entity_poly.type
_entity_poly.pdbx_seq_one_letter_code
_entity_poly.pdbx_strand_id
1 'polypeptide(L)'
;MTTFAILPGESMFKAELSDLYGGEVQMPDDPHPIYVMMMQIYTGKTNQDLKLFGRAAHHKSPLLCPVGALAFYSLYRFSQTEVDGDDNELIRILGNWDPKIQEKAYSSKLPMKIVRSRAGFRSNGGVHYNARTIVQPPSELLSQLFPWVDRATQELNTFLQSSPAEARPTAAVFLDFMMKLKVVVLQDAAATMVLHPMRSVHQLFQLDEFKGDCFKAYVEQLRQQLAVAEDPNDVTLQTVIPPVVDRLNVLCQQGERKRQASNEVSNQIRTGFDSVHVGHDLILQLIRSLALPINQILQLLKGTEKSTAIMIGLIAANDYIQRTQSPSHSLQPLNTADSPQRVIDNSNPLPQLPWPNEPSILPRGLGHKLSHSHNSVMDLYNEWYGLDQFKDVPVAGGIQAMDNRYKTAWRRSWSRAEQKIISSMKIVIDTMNKQIASGRTLLEVSKEFEEAFAKHCKKKISNLVES
;
A
#
# COMPACT_ATOMS: atom_id res chain seq x y z
N MET A 1 13.92 -1.01 18.66
CA MET A 1 14.09 0.43 18.38
C MET A 1 14.31 0.74 16.89
N THR A 2 15.24 0.11 16.18
CA THR A 2 15.45 0.26 14.72
C THR A 2 14.16 0.29 13.88
N THR A 3 13.27 -0.69 14.06
CA THR A 3 12.05 -0.82 13.25
C THR A 3 10.99 0.24 13.54
N PHE A 4 10.83 0.64 14.81
CA PHE A 4 9.75 1.54 15.24
C PHE A 4 10.17 3.00 15.34
N ALA A 5 11.41 3.24 15.75
CA ALA A 5 12.01 4.56 15.93
C ALA A 5 12.80 5.06 14.71
N ILE A 6 13.00 4.20 13.70
CA ILE A 6 13.71 4.52 12.44
C ILE A 6 15.11 5.09 12.72
N LEU A 7 15.83 4.43 13.63
CA LEU A 7 17.23 4.73 13.90
C LEU A 7 18.14 3.71 13.19
N PRO A 8 19.25 4.16 12.58
CA PRO A 8 20.29 3.26 12.08
C PRO A 8 20.81 2.41 13.23
N GLY A 9 20.97 1.09 13.00
CA GLY A 9 21.43 0.17 14.06
C GLY A 9 22.76 0.58 14.68
N GLU A 10 23.66 1.12 13.86
CA GLU A 10 25.01 1.51 14.26
C GLU A 10 25.04 2.75 15.16
N SER A 11 24.04 3.64 15.02
CA SER A 11 23.87 4.78 15.92
C SER A 11 23.40 4.31 17.31
N MET A 12 22.60 3.24 17.39
CA MET A 12 22.08 2.75 18.66
C MET A 12 23.16 2.13 19.56
N PHE A 13 24.31 1.69 19.02
CA PHE A 13 25.42 1.21 19.85
C PHE A 13 26.05 2.31 20.72
N LYS A 14 25.83 3.57 20.35
CA LYS A 14 26.30 4.74 21.10
C LYS A 14 25.23 5.30 22.04
N ALA A 15 24.03 4.73 22.04
CA ALA A 15 22.95 5.20 22.89
C ALA A 15 23.16 4.69 24.31
N GLU A 16 23.04 5.58 25.27
CA GLU A 16 23.03 5.25 26.68
C GLU A 16 21.60 5.03 27.17
N LEU A 17 21.46 4.39 28.33
CA LEU A 17 20.15 4.22 28.94
C LEU A 17 19.57 5.57 29.40
N SER A 18 20.43 6.51 29.77
CA SER A 18 20.11 7.91 30.13
C SER A 18 19.65 8.76 28.94
N ASP A 19 19.94 8.35 27.70
CA ASP A 19 19.45 9.00 26.49
C ASP A 19 17.96 8.74 26.22
N LEU A 20 17.36 7.82 26.98
CA LEU A 20 15.95 7.48 26.91
C LEU A 20 15.14 8.28 27.91
N TYR A 21 14.08 8.88 27.39
CA TYR A 21 13.05 9.53 28.17
C TYR A 21 11.71 9.32 27.49
N GLY A 22 10.62 9.70 28.14
CA GLY A 22 9.31 9.63 27.52
C GLY A 22 8.39 10.71 28.01
N GLY A 23 7.29 10.88 27.30
CA GLY A 23 6.28 11.86 27.65
C GLY A 23 4.93 11.50 27.05
N GLU A 24 3.89 12.04 27.67
CA GLU A 24 2.53 11.93 27.18
C GLU A 24 2.22 13.07 26.21
N VAL A 25 1.63 12.71 25.07
CA VAL A 25 1.24 13.64 24.01
C VAL A 25 -0.26 13.53 23.83
N GLN A 26 -0.98 14.56 24.28
CA GLN A 26 -2.43 14.68 24.06
C GLN A 26 -2.70 15.37 22.73
N MET A 27 -3.47 14.73 21.85
CA MET A 27 -4.01 15.38 20.65
C MET A 27 -5.45 15.83 20.89
N PRO A 28 -5.95 16.86 20.16
CA PRO A 28 -7.30 17.37 20.36
C PRO A 28 -8.42 16.32 20.24
N ASP A 29 -8.29 15.39 19.30
CA ASP A 29 -9.32 14.40 19.00
C ASP A 29 -9.12 13.07 19.76
N ASP A 30 -8.08 12.95 20.57
CA ASP A 30 -7.76 11.69 21.25
C ASP A 30 -8.51 11.54 22.58
N PRO A 31 -9.15 10.38 22.85
CA PRO A 31 -9.81 10.14 24.12
C PRO A 31 -8.84 10.13 25.32
N HIS A 32 -7.57 9.81 25.10
CA HIS A 32 -6.53 9.77 26.13
C HIS A 32 -5.14 10.02 25.50
N PRO A 33 -4.14 10.43 26.29
CA PRO A 33 -2.84 10.80 25.76
C PRO A 33 -2.05 9.58 25.24
N ILE A 34 -1.14 9.84 24.31
CA ILE A 34 -0.21 8.85 23.77
C ILE A 34 1.11 8.93 24.50
N TYR A 35 1.54 7.82 25.11
CA TYR A 35 2.91 7.76 25.62
C TYR A 35 3.92 7.53 24.49
N VAL A 36 4.91 8.43 24.38
CA VAL A 36 5.98 8.38 23.39
C VAL A 36 7.33 8.31 24.11
N MET A 37 8.03 7.20 23.91
CA MET A 37 9.43 7.04 24.28
C MET A 37 10.32 7.71 23.22
N MET A 38 11.29 8.48 23.67
CA MET A 38 12.25 9.22 22.87
C MET A 38 13.67 8.79 23.26
N MET A 39 14.52 8.60 22.26
CA MET A 39 15.94 8.31 22.42
C MET A 39 16.72 9.41 21.71
N GLN A 40 17.63 10.08 22.41
CA GLN A 40 18.43 11.16 21.84
C GLN A 40 19.91 10.80 21.83
N ILE A 41 20.51 10.66 20.65
CA ILE A 41 21.93 10.25 20.50
C ILE A 41 22.73 11.43 19.95
N TYR A 42 23.81 11.83 20.65
CA TYR A 42 24.56 13.05 20.31
C TYR A 42 25.54 12.92 19.14
N THR A 43 25.72 11.75 18.51
CA THR A 43 26.61 11.62 17.34
C THR A 43 26.05 10.68 16.26
N GLY A 44 25.80 11.22 15.06
CA GLY A 44 25.49 10.43 13.87
C GLY A 44 26.74 10.06 13.07
N LYS A 45 26.72 8.93 12.34
CA LYS A 45 27.84 8.53 11.46
C LYS A 45 28.20 9.57 10.40
N THR A 46 27.21 10.31 9.91
CA THR A 46 27.37 11.22 8.77
C THR A 46 27.55 12.68 9.18
N ASN A 47 27.14 13.06 10.41
CA ASN A 47 27.15 14.43 10.89
C ASN A 47 27.54 14.43 12.37
N GLN A 48 28.81 14.76 12.65
CA GLN A 48 29.39 14.69 13.99
C GLN A 48 28.77 15.72 14.97
N ASP A 49 28.06 16.74 14.46
CA ASP A 49 27.45 17.82 15.26
C ASP A 49 25.90 17.78 15.33
N LEU A 50 25.24 16.73 14.79
CA LEU A 50 23.78 16.65 14.77
C LEU A 50 23.23 15.58 15.71
N LYS A 51 22.25 16.00 16.54
CA LYS A 51 21.46 15.12 17.42
C LYS A 51 20.53 14.23 16.60
N LEU A 52 20.60 12.92 16.83
CA LEU A 52 19.65 11.94 16.30
C LEU A 52 18.54 11.68 17.32
N PHE A 53 17.30 11.60 16.83
CA PHE A 53 16.13 11.31 17.68
C PHE A 53 15.41 10.05 17.19
N GLY A 54 15.39 9.03 18.03
CA GLY A 54 14.48 7.89 17.91
C GLY A 54 13.19 8.18 18.65
N ARG A 55 12.04 7.82 18.08
CA ARG A 55 10.73 8.02 18.72
C ARG A 55 9.85 6.82 18.52
N ALA A 56 9.31 6.27 19.59
CA ALA A 56 8.44 5.10 19.53
C ALA A 56 7.31 5.25 20.56
N ALA A 57 6.08 5.02 20.13
CA ALA A 57 4.93 5.09 21.04
C ALA A 57 4.57 3.71 21.63
N HIS A 58 3.81 3.74 22.72
CA HIS A 58 3.17 2.56 23.30
C HIS A 58 2.24 1.93 22.26
N HIS A 59 2.65 0.79 21.70
CA HIS A 59 1.99 0.16 20.56
C HIS A 59 0.66 -0.49 20.97
N LYS A 60 -0.35 -0.51 20.08
CA LYS A 60 -1.67 -1.13 20.38
C LYS A 60 -1.55 -2.63 20.74
N SER A 61 -0.77 -3.38 19.96
CA SER A 61 -0.41 -4.78 20.25
C SER A 61 0.77 -4.87 21.25
N PRO A 62 0.67 -5.66 22.34
CA PRO A 62 1.76 -5.83 23.30
C PRO A 62 2.98 -6.57 22.71
N LEU A 63 2.78 -7.48 21.74
CA LEU A 63 3.88 -8.23 21.11
C LEU A 63 4.76 -7.37 20.19
N LEU A 64 4.22 -6.25 19.70
CA LEU A 64 4.91 -5.31 18.82
C LEU A 64 5.30 -4.03 19.55
N CYS A 65 5.14 -3.98 20.87
CA CYS A 65 5.36 -2.78 21.65
C CYS A 65 6.85 -2.55 21.90
N PRO A 66 7.47 -1.51 21.30
CA PRO A 66 8.88 -1.23 21.55
C PRO A 66 9.12 -0.73 22.98
N VAL A 67 8.15 0.00 23.56
CA VAL A 67 8.22 0.46 24.96
C VAL A 67 8.09 -0.72 25.91
N GLY A 68 7.12 -1.61 25.69
CA GLY A 68 6.89 -2.82 26.49
C GLY A 68 8.04 -3.83 26.37
N ALA A 69 8.59 -4.01 25.17
CA ALA A 69 9.78 -4.84 24.97
C ALA A 69 10.98 -4.31 25.75
N LEU A 70 11.21 -2.99 25.74
CA LEU A 70 12.25 -2.38 26.57
C LEU A 70 11.94 -2.57 28.06
N ALA A 71 10.68 -2.39 28.48
CA ALA A 71 10.26 -2.54 29.86
C ALA A 71 10.51 -3.97 30.39
N PHE A 72 10.13 -4.98 29.60
CA PHE A 72 10.40 -6.39 29.91
C PHE A 72 11.88 -6.73 29.94
N TYR A 73 12.64 -6.23 28.96
CA TYR A 73 14.08 -6.41 28.93
C TYR A 73 14.73 -5.79 30.18
N SER A 74 14.36 -4.56 30.53
CA SER A 74 14.86 -3.89 31.73
C SER A 74 14.50 -4.66 32.98
N LEU A 75 13.24 -5.12 33.14
CA LEU A 75 12.82 -5.90 34.30
C LEU A 75 13.65 -7.17 34.45
N TYR A 76 13.73 -7.96 33.39
CA TYR A 76 14.51 -9.19 33.42
C TYR A 76 15.98 -8.91 33.67
N ARG A 77 16.56 -7.92 32.99
CA ARG A 77 17.97 -7.55 33.18
C ARG A 77 18.25 -7.17 34.63
N PHE A 78 17.48 -6.25 35.21
CA PHE A 78 17.72 -5.75 36.57
C PHE A 78 17.38 -6.77 37.66
N SER A 79 16.43 -7.68 37.43
CA SER A 79 16.14 -8.78 38.36
C SER A 79 17.23 -9.85 38.36
N GLN A 80 17.90 -10.09 37.23
CA GLN A 80 19.02 -11.05 37.15
C GLN A 80 20.33 -10.49 37.68
N THR A 81 20.47 -9.16 37.78
CA THR A 81 21.74 -8.52 38.14
C THR A 81 21.82 -8.05 39.58
N GLU A 82 21.01 -8.58 40.53
CA GLU A 82 20.96 -8.20 41.98
C GLU A 82 22.13 -7.28 42.37
N VAL A 83 21.95 -5.97 42.17
CA VAL A 83 23.04 -5.02 42.37
C VAL A 83 23.05 -4.73 43.85
N ASP A 84 23.71 -5.62 44.60
CA ASP A 84 24.11 -5.40 45.97
C ASP A 84 25.11 -4.24 45.99
N GLY A 85 24.56 -3.03 46.09
CA GLY A 85 24.97 -1.94 46.99
C GLY A 85 26.40 -1.38 47.01
N ASP A 86 27.44 -2.02 46.47
CA ASP A 86 28.82 -1.58 46.71
C ASP A 86 29.68 -1.39 45.44
N ASP A 87 29.26 -1.94 44.30
CA ASP A 87 29.99 -1.78 43.04
C ASP A 87 29.57 -0.52 42.27
N ASN A 88 29.83 0.64 42.88
CA ASN A 88 29.70 1.95 42.22
C ASN A 88 30.47 2.02 40.88
N GLU A 89 31.56 1.25 40.74
CA GLU A 89 32.35 1.15 39.51
C GLU A 89 31.56 0.48 38.37
N LEU A 90 30.81 -0.61 38.65
CA LEU A 90 30.01 -1.32 37.66
C LEU A 90 28.79 -0.48 37.24
N ILE A 91 28.12 0.20 38.17
CA ILE A 91 27.02 1.14 37.87
C ILE A 91 27.50 2.29 36.98
N ARG A 92 28.72 2.81 37.22
CA ARG A 92 29.33 3.87 36.42
C ARG A 92 29.70 3.39 35.01
N ILE A 93 30.25 2.18 34.89
CA ILE A 93 30.55 1.51 33.60
C ILE A 93 29.26 1.19 32.83
N LEU A 94 28.15 0.88 33.52
CA LEU A 94 26.86 0.58 32.93
C LEU A 94 26.08 1.80 32.43
N GLY A 95 26.30 2.98 33.03
CA GLY A 95 25.50 4.17 32.78
C GLY A 95 26.20 5.32 32.05
N ASN A 96 27.54 5.31 31.95
CA ASN A 96 28.37 6.31 31.27
C ASN A 96 27.87 7.77 31.35
N TRP A 97 27.51 8.23 32.55
CA TRP A 97 26.79 9.48 32.78
C TRP A 97 27.66 10.72 32.45
N ASP A 98 27.38 11.41 31.33
CA ASP A 98 27.89 12.78 31.05
C ASP A 98 26.76 13.83 31.13
N PRO A 99 26.79 14.73 32.13
CA PRO A 99 25.75 15.74 32.34
C PRO A 99 26.02 17.03 31.53
N LYS A 100 25.77 17.05 30.21
CA LYS A 100 25.80 18.32 29.43
C LYS A 100 24.75 18.51 28.34
N ILE A 101 23.78 17.60 28.16
CA ILE A 101 23.07 17.52 26.85
C ILE A 101 21.58 17.92 26.90
N GLN A 102 21.01 18.16 28.09
CA GLN A 102 19.56 18.27 28.25
C GLN A 102 18.96 19.67 27.96
N GLU A 103 19.74 20.76 28.04
CA GLU A 103 19.17 22.13 27.97
C GLU A 103 18.97 22.72 26.58
N LYS A 104 19.21 22.00 25.48
CA LYS A 104 19.11 22.57 24.11
C LYS A 104 18.19 21.86 23.12
N ALA A 105 17.37 20.90 23.54
CA ALA A 105 16.78 19.95 22.57
C ALA A 105 15.33 19.49 22.83
N TYR A 106 14.42 20.43 23.04
CA TYR A 106 13.02 20.16 22.73
C TYR A 106 12.82 20.27 21.21
N SER A 107 12.86 19.14 20.51
CA SER A 107 12.37 19.08 19.13
C SER A 107 10.84 19.29 19.16
N SER A 108 10.42 20.53 19.00
CA SER A 108 9.03 21.01 19.10
C SER A 108 8.08 20.47 18.02
N LYS A 109 8.50 19.52 17.18
CA LYS A 109 7.70 18.96 16.09
C LYS A 109 7.83 17.44 16.03
N LEU A 110 7.09 16.75 16.91
CA LEU A 110 6.93 15.29 16.84
C LEU A 110 6.17 14.92 15.54
N PRO A 111 6.71 14.03 14.68
CA PRO A 111 6.03 13.60 13.46
C PRO A 111 4.96 12.56 13.79
N MET A 112 3.89 13.01 14.48
CA MET A 112 2.91 12.15 15.13
C MET A 112 2.17 11.23 14.16
N LYS A 113 2.00 11.63 12.90
CA LYS A 113 1.46 10.76 11.84
C LYS A 113 2.26 9.46 11.66
N ILE A 114 3.60 9.55 11.65
CA ILE A 114 4.48 8.41 11.46
C ILE A 114 4.58 7.58 12.75
N VAL A 115 4.73 8.26 13.89
CA VAL A 115 4.81 7.61 15.22
C VAL A 115 3.55 6.78 15.48
N ARG A 116 2.36 7.34 15.21
CA ARG A 116 1.07 6.63 15.33
C ARG A 116 0.97 5.44 14.39
N SER A 117 1.29 5.64 13.12
CA SER A 117 1.27 4.58 12.11
C SER A 117 2.16 3.40 12.52
N ARG A 118 3.36 3.68 13.04
CA ARG A 118 4.30 2.65 13.50
C ARG A 118 3.86 1.98 14.80
N ALA A 119 3.07 2.66 15.61
CA ALA A 119 2.50 2.12 16.85
C ALA A 119 1.18 1.34 16.64
N GLY A 120 0.81 1.08 15.38
CA GLY A 120 -0.37 0.31 15.01
C GLY A 120 -1.67 1.13 14.99
N PHE A 121 -1.60 2.45 15.08
CA PHE A 121 -2.75 3.35 14.99
C PHE A 121 -2.96 3.86 13.56
N ARG A 122 -4.20 4.26 13.23
CA ARG A 122 -4.53 4.75 11.88
C ARG A 122 -3.77 6.06 11.58
N SER A 123 -3.14 6.11 10.41
CA SER A 123 -2.27 7.21 10.00
C SER A 123 -3.00 8.45 9.46
N ASN A 124 -4.27 8.32 9.07
CA ASN A 124 -5.07 9.39 8.47
C ASN A 124 -6.36 9.60 9.28
N GLY A 125 -6.36 10.57 10.20
CA GLY A 125 -7.59 11.11 10.80
C GLY A 125 -8.37 10.18 11.76
N GLY A 126 -7.72 9.16 12.33
CA GLY A 126 -8.32 8.35 13.40
C GLY A 126 -7.84 8.78 14.79
N VAL A 127 -8.67 8.55 15.80
CA VAL A 127 -8.33 8.80 17.20
C VAL A 127 -7.39 7.72 17.71
N HIS A 128 -6.48 8.07 18.62
CA HIS A 128 -5.68 7.09 19.32
C HIS A 128 -6.51 6.44 20.42
N TYR A 129 -6.56 5.12 20.41
CA TYR A 129 -7.19 4.36 21.47
C TYR A 129 -6.38 3.10 21.77
N ASN A 130 -5.95 2.95 23.02
CA ASN A 130 -5.26 1.77 23.51
C ASN A 130 -5.96 1.23 24.75
N ALA A 131 -6.79 0.21 24.57
CA ALA A 131 -7.58 -0.39 25.65
C ALA A 131 -6.73 -0.86 26.85
N ARG A 132 -5.44 -1.15 26.63
CA ARG A 132 -4.52 -1.68 27.65
C ARG A 132 -4.09 -0.63 28.65
N THR A 133 -4.19 0.66 28.31
CA THR A 133 -3.77 1.76 29.20
C THR A 133 -4.91 2.26 30.09
N ILE A 134 -6.12 1.74 29.91
CA ILE A 134 -7.31 2.20 30.64
C ILE A 134 -7.29 1.74 32.09
N VAL A 135 -6.95 0.46 32.33
CA VAL A 135 -6.85 -0.09 33.69
C VAL A 135 -5.45 0.21 34.24
N GLN A 136 -5.39 1.09 35.24
CA GLN A 136 -4.13 1.40 35.91
C GLN A 136 -3.72 0.25 36.84
N PRO A 137 -2.43 -0.15 36.84
CA PRO A 137 -1.95 -1.17 37.77
C PRO A 137 -2.02 -0.69 39.24
N PRO A 138 -2.37 -1.57 40.18
CA PRO A 138 -2.30 -1.31 41.62
C PRO A 138 -0.90 -0.86 42.09
N SER A 139 -0.85 0.04 43.08
CA SER A 139 0.42 0.55 43.63
C SER A 139 1.25 -0.54 44.31
N GLU A 140 0.59 -1.56 44.88
CA GLU A 140 1.23 -2.70 45.52
C GLU A 140 2.00 -3.58 44.53
N LEU A 141 1.57 -3.64 43.26
CA LEU A 141 2.33 -4.32 42.20
C LEU A 141 3.43 -3.43 41.65
N LEU A 142 3.17 -2.13 41.54
CA LEU A 142 4.20 -1.18 41.11
C LEU A 142 5.38 -1.20 42.08
N SER A 143 5.17 -1.20 43.40
CA SER A 143 6.27 -1.22 44.38
C SER A 143 7.16 -2.47 44.33
N GLN A 144 6.66 -3.58 43.74
CA GLN A 144 7.45 -4.80 43.54
C GLN A 144 8.42 -4.67 42.35
N LEU A 145 8.13 -3.80 41.39
CA LEU A 145 8.95 -3.63 40.19
C LEU A 145 10.01 -2.54 40.37
N PHE A 146 11.26 -2.86 40.01
CA PHE A 146 12.41 -1.96 40.14
C PHE A 146 12.48 -1.23 41.50
N PRO A 147 12.62 -1.94 42.65
CA PRO A 147 12.61 -1.29 43.97
C PRO A 147 13.67 -0.18 44.13
N TRP A 148 14.79 -0.29 43.40
CA TRP A 148 15.83 0.74 43.38
C TRP A 148 15.34 2.08 42.80
N VAL A 149 14.36 2.08 41.90
CA VAL A 149 13.80 3.31 41.30
C VAL A 149 13.05 4.11 42.35
N ASP A 150 12.27 3.44 43.20
CA ASP A 150 11.54 4.11 44.28
C ASP A 150 12.52 4.74 45.28
N ARG A 151 13.57 4.00 45.67
CA ARG A 151 14.65 4.50 46.54
C ARG A 151 15.38 5.70 45.92
N ALA A 152 15.84 5.56 44.67
CA ALA A 152 16.57 6.62 43.98
C ALA A 152 15.70 7.88 43.76
N THR A 153 14.40 7.71 43.53
CA THR A 153 13.45 8.83 43.41
C THR A 153 13.29 9.55 44.75
N GLN A 154 13.19 8.80 45.84
CA GLN A 154 13.13 9.38 47.19
C GLN A 154 14.43 10.14 47.53
N GLU A 155 15.59 9.53 47.31
CA GLU A 155 16.90 10.15 47.54
C GLU A 155 17.07 11.43 46.72
N LEU A 156 16.68 11.41 45.45
CA LEU A 156 16.73 12.59 44.58
C LEU A 156 15.80 13.70 45.10
N ASN A 157 14.58 13.36 45.50
CA ASN A 157 13.63 14.35 46.03
C ASN A 157 14.14 14.98 47.33
N THR A 158 14.69 14.18 48.25
CA THR A 158 15.31 14.69 49.48
C THR A 158 16.51 15.60 49.18
N PHE A 159 17.37 15.20 48.24
CA PHE A 159 18.52 16.01 47.81
C PHE A 159 18.09 17.36 47.21
N LEU A 160 17.08 17.35 46.32
CA LEU A 160 16.58 18.57 45.70
C LEU A 160 15.87 19.49 46.70
N GLN A 161 15.27 18.94 47.76
CA GLN A 161 14.72 19.71 48.86
C GLN A 161 15.82 20.41 49.68
N SER A 162 16.95 19.73 49.93
CA SER A 162 18.08 20.33 50.66
C SER A 162 18.91 21.30 49.81
N SER A 163 19.01 21.07 48.50
CA SER A 163 19.86 21.81 47.58
C SER A 163 19.13 22.18 46.28
N PRO A 164 18.12 23.07 46.32
CA PRO A 164 17.28 23.38 45.16
C PRO A 164 18.02 24.05 44.00
N ALA A 165 19.19 24.66 44.26
CA ALA A 165 20.04 25.24 43.22
C ALA A 165 20.83 24.20 42.40
N GLU A 166 20.98 22.98 42.91
CA GLU A 166 21.71 21.88 42.25
C GLU A 166 20.74 20.95 41.51
N ALA A 167 20.05 21.49 40.51
CA ALA A 167 19.10 20.72 39.71
C ALA A 167 19.80 19.54 39.00
N ARG A 168 19.21 18.34 39.12
CA ARG A 168 19.64 17.12 38.41
C ARG A 168 18.57 16.65 37.42
N PRO A 169 18.30 17.43 36.35
CA PRO A 169 17.18 17.17 35.44
C PRO A 169 17.30 15.84 34.70
N THR A 170 18.52 15.34 34.43
CA THR A 170 18.71 14.06 33.73
C THR A 170 18.25 12.91 34.60
N ALA A 171 18.65 12.91 35.88
CA ALA A 171 18.24 11.90 36.84
C ALA A 171 16.73 11.93 37.07
N ALA A 172 16.14 13.12 37.23
CA ALA A 172 14.70 13.27 37.41
C ALA A 172 13.90 12.70 36.22
N VAL A 173 14.28 13.07 35.00
CA VAL A 173 13.60 12.59 33.78
C VAL A 173 13.80 11.09 33.55
N PHE A 174 14.99 10.57 33.85
CA PHE A 174 15.26 9.14 33.74
C PHE A 174 14.46 8.32 34.76
N LEU A 175 14.37 8.78 36.02
CA LEU A 175 13.58 8.09 37.04
C LEU A 175 12.08 8.15 36.72
N ASP A 176 11.56 9.28 36.24
CA ASP A 176 10.18 9.38 35.74
C ASP A 176 9.91 8.40 34.57
N PHE A 177 10.86 8.29 33.64
CA PHE A 177 10.81 7.30 32.57
C PHE A 177 10.75 5.86 33.11
N MET A 178 11.59 5.51 34.08
CA MET A 178 11.59 4.19 34.72
C MET A 178 10.29 3.92 35.48
N MET A 179 9.72 4.93 36.16
CA MET A 179 8.41 4.84 36.80
C MET A 179 7.31 4.53 35.78
N LYS A 180 7.36 5.14 34.59
CA LYS A 180 6.42 4.78 33.52
C LYS A 180 6.65 3.36 33.00
N LEU A 181 7.90 2.89 32.90
CA LEU A 181 8.16 1.50 32.52
C LEU A 181 7.53 0.50 33.50
N LYS A 182 7.47 0.78 34.81
CA LYS A 182 6.75 -0.06 35.80
C LYS A 182 5.30 -0.29 35.39
N VAL A 183 4.62 0.78 34.99
CA VAL A 183 3.22 0.73 34.52
C VAL A 183 3.11 -0.09 33.24
N VAL A 184 3.98 0.18 32.26
CA VAL A 184 3.96 -0.49 30.96
C VAL A 184 4.25 -2.00 31.09
N VAL A 185 5.18 -2.41 31.97
CA VAL A 185 5.46 -3.83 32.25
C VAL A 185 4.17 -4.54 32.65
N LEU A 186 3.44 -4.03 33.64
CA LEU A 186 2.23 -4.69 34.15
C LEU A 186 1.12 -4.72 33.11
N GLN A 187 0.90 -3.61 32.41
CA GLN A 187 -0.10 -3.50 31.35
C GLN A 187 0.19 -4.45 30.17
N ASP A 188 1.43 -4.49 29.68
CA ASP A 188 1.84 -5.35 28.58
C ASP A 188 1.90 -6.82 29.02
N ALA A 189 2.26 -7.12 30.27
CA ALA A 189 2.27 -8.47 30.81
C ALA A 189 0.86 -9.03 30.87
N ALA A 190 -0.04 -8.32 31.54
CA ALA A 190 -1.43 -8.74 31.68
C ALA A 190 -2.11 -8.86 30.31
N ALA A 191 -1.92 -7.89 29.42
CA ALA A 191 -2.47 -7.98 28.08
C ALA A 191 -1.89 -9.14 27.25
N THR A 192 -0.60 -9.45 27.42
CA THR A 192 0.01 -10.61 26.77
C THR A 192 -0.60 -11.92 27.28
N MET A 193 -0.82 -12.05 28.59
CA MET A 193 -1.45 -13.24 29.15
C MET A 193 -2.92 -13.41 28.73
N VAL A 194 -3.64 -12.30 28.53
CA VAL A 194 -5.04 -12.34 28.05
C VAL A 194 -5.12 -12.63 26.55
N LEU A 195 -4.42 -11.84 25.73
CA LEU A 195 -4.53 -11.88 24.26
C LEU A 195 -3.69 -13.00 23.64
N HIS A 196 -2.62 -13.42 24.31
CA HIS A 196 -1.68 -14.41 23.82
C HIS A 196 -1.29 -15.42 24.93
N PRO A 197 -2.23 -16.23 25.45
CA PRO A 197 -1.97 -17.11 26.61
C PRO A 197 -0.80 -18.07 26.41
N MET A 198 -0.51 -18.48 25.16
CA MET A 198 0.63 -19.34 24.84
C MET A 198 1.98 -18.71 25.17
N ARG A 199 2.07 -17.38 25.26
CA ARG A 199 3.29 -16.66 25.63
C ARG A 199 3.56 -16.65 27.13
N SER A 200 2.55 -16.92 27.96
CA SER A 200 2.67 -16.97 29.42
C SER A 200 3.62 -18.08 29.93
N VAL A 201 3.95 -19.05 29.07
CA VAL A 201 4.91 -20.12 29.37
C VAL A 201 6.36 -19.60 29.41
N HIS A 202 6.63 -18.41 28.86
CA HIS A 202 7.97 -17.84 28.81
C HIS A 202 8.55 -17.58 30.22
N GLN A 203 9.86 -17.78 30.39
CA GLN A 203 10.56 -17.65 31.68
C GLN A 203 10.37 -16.28 32.35
N LEU A 204 10.24 -15.21 31.57
CA LEU A 204 9.89 -13.88 32.05
C LEU A 204 8.62 -13.86 32.92
N PHE A 205 7.60 -14.63 32.57
CA PHE A 205 6.34 -14.69 33.31
C PHE A 205 6.40 -15.66 34.50
N GLN A 206 7.55 -16.28 34.72
CA GLN A 206 7.86 -17.09 35.90
C GLN A 206 8.53 -16.26 37.01
N LEU A 207 8.70 -14.95 36.81
CA LEU A 207 9.10 -14.03 37.87
C LEU A 207 7.98 -13.90 38.92
N ASP A 208 8.35 -13.71 40.18
CA ASP A 208 7.43 -13.79 41.32
C ASP A 208 6.38 -12.66 41.32
N GLU A 209 6.76 -11.51 40.76
CA GLU A 209 5.91 -10.33 40.55
C GLU A 209 4.67 -10.65 39.69
N PHE A 210 4.74 -11.71 38.86
CA PHE A 210 3.63 -12.16 38.01
C PHE A 210 2.87 -13.37 38.57
N LYS A 211 3.28 -13.96 39.70
CA LYS A 211 2.62 -15.12 40.31
C LYS A 211 1.62 -14.75 41.39
N GLY A 212 1.77 -13.57 42.00
CA GLY A 212 0.93 -13.11 43.10
C GLY A 212 -0.55 -12.95 42.72
N ASP A 213 -1.43 -13.13 43.71
CA ASP A 213 -2.87 -13.05 43.50
C ASP A 213 -3.34 -11.63 43.12
N CYS A 214 -2.61 -10.61 43.59
CA CYS A 214 -2.83 -9.22 43.19
C CYS A 214 -2.65 -9.04 41.67
N PHE A 215 -1.60 -9.64 41.08
CA PHE A 215 -1.39 -9.59 39.63
C PHE A 215 -2.46 -10.39 38.87
N LYS A 216 -2.85 -11.57 39.36
CA LYS A 216 -3.95 -12.35 38.75
C LYS A 216 -5.27 -11.58 38.74
N ALA A 217 -5.59 -10.88 39.83
CA ALA A 217 -6.77 -10.02 39.91
C ALA A 217 -6.70 -8.88 38.89
N TYR A 218 -5.53 -8.24 38.75
CA TYR A 218 -5.31 -7.22 37.73
C TYR A 218 -5.47 -7.77 36.29
N VAL A 219 -4.96 -8.98 36.02
CA VAL A 219 -5.14 -9.67 34.73
C VAL A 219 -6.62 -9.89 34.42
N GLU A 220 -7.42 -10.28 35.41
CA GLU A 220 -8.86 -10.48 35.24
C GLU A 220 -9.60 -9.17 34.98
N GLN A 221 -9.28 -8.10 35.71
CA GLN A 221 -9.82 -6.77 35.45
C GLN A 221 -9.49 -6.30 34.01
N LEU A 222 -8.25 -6.51 33.58
CA LEU A 222 -7.85 -6.15 32.22
C LEU A 222 -8.53 -7.02 31.17
N ARG A 223 -8.75 -8.31 31.44
CA ARG A 223 -9.51 -9.22 30.55
C ARG A 223 -10.92 -8.70 30.33
N GLN A 224 -11.62 -8.33 31.39
CA GLN A 224 -12.98 -7.78 31.32
C GLN A 224 -13.00 -6.49 30.50
N GLN A 225 -12.04 -5.60 30.72
CA GLN A 225 -11.94 -4.37 29.95
C GLN A 225 -11.65 -4.62 28.47
N LEU A 226 -10.72 -5.52 28.15
CA LEU A 226 -10.38 -5.85 26.76
C LEU A 226 -11.54 -6.52 26.01
N ALA A 227 -12.42 -7.24 26.72
CA ALA A 227 -13.62 -7.84 26.12
C ALA A 227 -14.69 -6.81 25.73
N VAL A 228 -14.77 -5.69 26.46
CA VAL A 228 -15.76 -4.62 26.26
C VAL A 228 -15.21 -3.45 25.45
N ALA A 229 -13.88 -3.34 25.32
CA ALA A 229 -13.23 -2.22 24.65
C ALA A 229 -13.51 -2.20 23.14
N GLU A 230 -14.44 -1.34 22.71
CA GLU A 230 -14.64 -1.01 21.31
C GLU A 230 -13.73 0.15 20.88
N ASP A 231 -13.03 0.00 19.75
CA ASP A 231 -12.24 1.09 19.19
C ASP A 231 -13.19 2.20 18.71
N PRO A 232 -13.07 3.46 19.17
CA PRO A 232 -13.95 4.54 18.74
C PRO A 232 -13.99 4.75 17.22
N ASN A 233 -12.92 4.37 16.51
CA ASN A 233 -12.88 4.40 15.06
C ASN A 233 -13.79 3.33 14.42
N ASP A 234 -13.98 2.18 15.09
CA ASP A 234 -14.81 1.08 14.60
C ASP A 234 -16.31 1.36 14.84
N VAL A 235 -16.67 2.06 15.93
CA VAL A 235 -18.03 2.58 16.17
C VAL A 235 -18.48 3.52 15.05
N THR A 236 -17.57 4.39 14.59
CA THR A 236 -17.84 5.30 13.46
C THR A 236 -18.09 4.54 12.15
N LEU A 237 -17.40 3.41 11.93
CA LEU A 237 -17.66 2.58 10.75
C LEU A 237 -19.00 1.84 10.86
N GLN A 238 -19.32 1.29 12.03
CA GLN A 238 -20.59 0.58 12.25
C GLN A 238 -21.82 1.48 12.06
N THR A 239 -21.70 2.78 12.34
CA THR A 239 -22.78 3.75 12.09
C THR A 239 -22.94 4.12 10.61
N VAL A 240 -21.86 4.11 9.82
CA VAL A 240 -21.88 4.50 8.40
C VAL A 240 -22.20 3.33 7.46
N ILE A 241 -21.93 2.09 7.87
CA ILE A 241 -22.15 0.90 7.04
C ILE A 241 -23.62 0.68 6.65
N PRO A 242 -24.61 0.71 7.58
CA PRO A 242 -26.00 0.42 7.23
C PRO A 242 -26.57 1.38 6.17
N PRO A 243 -26.41 2.72 6.28
CA PRO A 243 -26.86 3.64 5.24
C PRO A 243 -26.22 3.41 3.86
N VAL A 244 -24.95 2.99 3.83
CA VAL A 244 -24.24 2.68 2.57
C VAL A 244 -24.79 1.41 1.93
N VAL A 245 -25.04 0.37 2.74
CA VAL A 245 -25.67 -0.88 2.29
C VAL A 245 -27.07 -0.61 1.74
N ASP A 246 -27.86 0.20 2.43
CA ASP A 246 -29.20 0.62 1.96
C ASP A 246 -29.12 1.32 0.61
N ARG A 247 -28.15 2.24 0.45
CA ARG A 247 -27.97 2.95 -0.83
C ARG A 247 -27.53 2.03 -1.96
N LEU A 248 -26.66 1.06 -1.68
CA LEU A 248 -26.23 0.07 -2.66
C LEU A 248 -27.38 -0.82 -3.11
N ASN A 249 -28.23 -1.28 -2.17
CA ASN A 249 -29.41 -2.08 -2.48
C ASN A 249 -30.39 -1.32 -3.40
N VAL A 250 -30.62 -0.02 -3.13
CA VAL A 250 -31.44 0.83 -3.99
C VAL A 250 -30.85 0.94 -5.40
N LEU A 251 -29.54 1.12 -5.53
CA LEU A 251 -28.87 1.19 -6.84
C LEU A 251 -28.94 -0.14 -7.61
N CYS A 252 -28.76 -1.27 -6.93
CA CYS A 252 -28.95 -2.60 -7.51
C CYS A 252 -30.37 -2.78 -8.04
N GLN A 253 -31.39 -2.45 -7.23
CA GLN A 253 -32.79 -2.53 -7.65
C GLN A 253 -33.10 -1.61 -8.85
N GLN A 254 -32.53 -0.41 -8.90
CA GLN A 254 -32.67 0.49 -10.04
C GLN A 254 -32.02 -0.08 -11.30
N GLY A 255 -30.86 -0.73 -11.17
CA GLY A 255 -30.18 -1.42 -12.26
C GLY A 255 -31.02 -2.57 -12.82
N GLU A 256 -31.60 -3.40 -11.95
CA GLU A 256 -32.49 -4.50 -12.34
C GLU A 256 -33.73 -4.00 -13.07
N ARG A 257 -34.38 -2.93 -12.56
CA ARG A 257 -35.54 -2.31 -13.23
C ARG A 257 -35.21 -1.79 -14.61
N LYS A 258 -34.06 -1.11 -14.76
CA LYS A 258 -33.60 -0.63 -16.08
C LYS A 258 -33.31 -1.79 -17.04
N ARG A 259 -32.73 -2.88 -16.54
CA ARG A 259 -32.47 -4.09 -17.34
C ARG A 259 -33.77 -4.77 -17.79
N GLN A 260 -34.76 -4.88 -16.90
CA GLN A 260 -36.09 -5.40 -17.24
C GLN A 260 -36.78 -4.55 -18.31
N ALA A 261 -36.81 -3.23 -18.13
CA ALA A 261 -37.37 -2.31 -19.13
C ALA A 261 -36.65 -2.41 -20.48
N SER A 262 -35.32 -2.51 -20.47
CA SER A 262 -34.54 -2.70 -21.71
C SER A 262 -34.89 -4.01 -22.41
N ASN A 263 -35.03 -5.12 -21.67
CA ASN A 263 -35.41 -6.40 -22.23
C ASN A 263 -36.83 -6.37 -22.83
N GLU A 264 -37.75 -5.66 -22.18
CA GLU A 264 -39.13 -5.50 -22.66
C GLU A 264 -39.17 -4.73 -23.98
N VAL A 265 -38.41 -3.63 -24.09
CA VAL A 265 -38.25 -2.88 -25.35
C VAL A 265 -37.62 -3.75 -26.44
N SER A 266 -36.57 -4.51 -26.12
CA SER A 266 -35.95 -5.43 -27.09
C SER A 266 -36.92 -6.51 -27.58
N ASN A 267 -37.76 -7.04 -26.68
CA ASN A 267 -38.79 -8.01 -27.05
C ASN A 267 -39.87 -7.40 -27.95
N GLN A 268 -40.34 -6.19 -27.64
CA GLN A 268 -41.31 -5.47 -28.48
C GLN A 268 -40.75 -5.24 -29.89
N ILE A 269 -39.50 -4.80 -30.01
CA ILE A 269 -38.83 -4.61 -31.30
C ILE A 269 -38.77 -5.92 -32.08
N ARG A 270 -38.37 -7.03 -31.45
CA ARG A 270 -38.32 -8.35 -32.10
C ARG A 270 -39.69 -8.77 -32.63
N THR A 271 -40.75 -8.66 -31.82
CA THR A 271 -42.11 -9.02 -32.27
C THR A 271 -42.61 -8.15 -33.43
N GLY A 272 -42.21 -6.88 -33.46
CA GLY A 272 -42.50 -5.98 -34.59
C GLY A 272 -41.83 -6.44 -35.88
N PHE A 273 -40.54 -6.81 -35.82
CA PHE A 273 -39.80 -7.35 -36.96
C PHE A 273 -40.36 -8.68 -37.46
N ASP A 274 -40.73 -9.60 -36.57
CA ASP A 274 -41.34 -10.89 -36.93
C ASP A 274 -42.65 -10.67 -37.72
N SER A 275 -43.49 -9.72 -37.28
CA SER A 275 -44.75 -9.38 -37.96
C SER A 275 -44.53 -8.81 -39.37
N VAL A 276 -43.49 -7.96 -39.54
CA VAL A 276 -43.11 -7.42 -40.85
C VAL A 276 -42.58 -8.52 -41.76
N HIS A 277 -41.80 -9.46 -41.21
CA HIS A 277 -41.25 -10.59 -41.96
C HIS A 277 -42.36 -11.50 -42.50
N VAL A 278 -43.35 -11.83 -41.67
CA VAL A 278 -44.54 -12.61 -42.08
C VAL A 278 -45.31 -11.90 -43.20
N GLY A 279 -45.52 -10.59 -43.09
CA GLY A 279 -46.17 -9.80 -44.13
C GLY A 279 -45.40 -9.80 -45.46
N HIS A 280 -44.08 -9.67 -45.39
CA HIS A 280 -43.20 -9.76 -46.56
C HIS A 280 -43.28 -11.14 -47.23
N ASP A 281 -43.27 -12.23 -46.45
CA ASP A 281 -43.39 -13.59 -46.98
C ASP A 281 -44.74 -13.85 -47.67
N LEU A 282 -45.84 -13.34 -47.09
CA LEU A 282 -47.17 -13.40 -47.71
C LEU A 282 -47.19 -12.67 -49.08
N ILE A 283 -46.56 -11.49 -49.16
CA ILE A 283 -46.43 -10.74 -50.42
C ILE A 283 -45.62 -11.55 -51.43
N LEU A 284 -44.49 -12.15 -51.04
CA LEU A 284 -43.69 -13.00 -51.91
C LEU A 284 -44.44 -14.24 -52.38
N GLN A 285 -45.26 -14.87 -51.53
CA GLN A 285 -46.11 -16.00 -51.91
C GLN A 285 -47.17 -15.61 -52.94
N LEU A 286 -47.82 -14.45 -52.77
CA LEU A 286 -48.77 -13.89 -53.74
C LEU A 286 -48.11 -13.59 -55.08
N ILE A 287 -46.91 -13.01 -55.07
CA ILE A 287 -46.14 -12.77 -56.29
C ILE A 287 -45.82 -14.08 -57.02
N ARG A 288 -45.41 -15.13 -56.27
CA ARG A 288 -45.12 -16.45 -56.85
C ARG A 288 -46.36 -17.13 -57.43
N SER A 289 -47.52 -17.03 -56.76
CA SER A 289 -48.76 -17.65 -57.26
C SER A 289 -49.27 -16.99 -58.54
N LEU A 290 -49.03 -15.69 -58.73
CA LEU A 290 -49.35 -14.96 -59.96
C LEU A 290 -48.38 -15.24 -61.12
N ALA A 291 -47.16 -15.72 -60.84
CA ALA A 291 -46.17 -16.03 -61.87
C ALA A 291 -46.55 -17.25 -62.73
N LEU A 292 -47.23 -18.24 -62.14
CA LEU A 292 -47.62 -19.48 -62.86
C LEU A 292 -48.67 -19.22 -63.96
N PRO A 293 -49.77 -18.49 -63.68
CA PRO A 293 -50.75 -18.12 -64.69
C PRO A 293 -50.15 -17.24 -65.78
N ILE A 294 -49.29 -16.27 -65.42
CA ILE A 294 -48.65 -15.36 -66.39
C ILE A 294 -47.80 -16.15 -67.39
N ASN A 295 -47.02 -17.14 -66.93
CA ASN A 295 -46.21 -17.97 -67.83
C ASN A 295 -47.06 -18.88 -68.73
N GLN A 296 -48.17 -19.43 -68.24
CA GLN A 296 -49.11 -20.20 -69.06
C GLN A 296 -49.80 -19.33 -70.11
N ILE A 297 -50.23 -18.12 -69.75
CA ILE A 297 -50.82 -17.15 -70.68
C ILE A 297 -49.80 -16.74 -71.74
N LEU A 298 -48.54 -16.48 -71.36
CA LEU A 298 -47.46 -16.18 -72.30
C LEU A 298 -47.20 -17.35 -73.27
N GLN A 299 -47.30 -18.60 -72.84
CA GLN A 299 -47.18 -19.75 -73.73
C GLN A 299 -48.36 -19.89 -74.70
N LEU A 300 -49.59 -19.64 -74.24
CA LEU A 300 -50.78 -19.67 -75.09
C LEU A 300 -50.80 -18.55 -76.13
N LEU A 301 -50.17 -17.41 -75.84
CA LEU A 301 -50.06 -16.27 -76.77
C LEU A 301 -48.87 -16.38 -77.73
N LYS A 302 -47.97 -17.36 -77.58
CA LYS A 302 -46.87 -17.59 -78.54
C LYS A 302 -47.45 -18.05 -79.88
N GLY A 303 -47.32 -17.21 -80.90
CA GLY A 303 -47.69 -17.53 -82.28
C GLY A 303 -49.03 -16.94 -82.77
N THR A 304 -49.73 -16.14 -81.95
CA THR A 304 -50.93 -15.42 -82.39
C THR A 304 -50.61 -13.97 -82.77
N GLU A 305 -50.92 -13.57 -84.01
CA GLU A 305 -50.57 -12.25 -84.58
C GLU A 305 -51.37 -11.05 -84.03
N LYS A 306 -52.23 -11.22 -83.01
CA LYS A 306 -53.16 -10.17 -82.56
C LYS A 306 -53.06 -9.74 -81.09
N SER A 307 -51.89 -9.78 -80.44
CA SER A 307 -51.78 -9.12 -79.12
C SER A 307 -50.37 -8.74 -78.66
N THR A 308 -49.68 -7.87 -79.41
CA THR A 308 -48.33 -7.40 -79.06
C THR A 308 -48.30 -6.57 -77.77
N ALA A 309 -49.34 -5.75 -77.50
CA ALA A 309 -49.40 -4.88 -76.33
C ALA A 309 -49.59 -5.67 -75.01
N ILE A 310 -50.44 -6.69 -75.01
CA ILE A 310 -50.65 -7.57 -73.83
C ILE A 310 -49.39 -8.39 -73.58
N MET A 311 -48.74 -8.89 -74.63
CA MET A 311 -47.50 -9.65 -74.52
C MET A 311 -46.35 -8.80 -73.92
N ILE A 312 -46.18 -7.55 -74.35
CA ILE A 312 -45.17 -6.63 -73.78
C ILE A 312 -45.47 -6.35 -72.30
N GLY A 313 -46.73 -6.09 -71.95
CA GLY A 313 -47.14 -5.86 -70.55
C GLY A 313 -46.89 -7.07 -69.65
N LEU A 314 -47.20 -8.28 -70.12
CA LEU A 314 -46.96 -9.52 -69.38
C LEU A 314 -45.47 -9.86 -69.27
N ILE A 315 -44.66 -9.57 -70.30
CA ILE A 315 -43.20 -9.74 -70.25
C ILE A 315 -42.59 -8.78 -69.22
N ALA A 316 -43.01 -7.51 -69.20
CA ALA A 316 -42.53 -6.54 -68.21
C ALA A 316 -42.91 -6.93 -66.77
N ALA A 317 -44.13 -7.43 -66.56
CA ALA A 317 -44.57 -7.95 -65.27
C ALA A 317 -43.75 -9.18 -64.85
N ASN A 318 -43.50 -10.12 -65.77
CA ASN A 318 -42.68 -11.30 -65.50
C ASN A 318 -41.21 -10.92 -65.18
N ASP A 319 -40.64 -9.94 -65.88
CA ASP A 319 -39.27 -9.46 -65.62
C ASP A 319 -39.15 -8.78 -64.24
N TYR A 320 -40.17 -8.01 -63.82
CA TYR A 320 -40.24 -7.45 -62.46
C TYR A 320 -40.34 -8.55 -61.39
N ILE A 321 -41.15 -9.59 -61.63
CA ILE A 321 -41.27 -10.76 -60.75
C ILE A 321 -39.94 -11.52 -60.63
N GLN A 322 -39.20 -11.71 -61.73
CA GLN A 322 -37.89 -12.37 -61.70
C GLN A 322 -36.84 -11.55 -60.94
N ARG A 323 -36.86 -10.21 -61.07
CA ARG A 323 -35.94 -9.33 -60.32
C ARG A 323 -36.19 -9.37 -58.81
N THR A 324 -37.45 -9.48 -58.37
CA THR A 324 -37.83 -9.62 -56.95
C THR A 324 -37.56 -11.01 -56.36
N GLN A 325 -37.26 -12.00 -57.19
CA GLN A 325 -36.83 -13.35 -56.78
C GLN A 325 -35.30 -13.50 -56.62
N SER A 326 -34.51 -12.46 -56.94
CA SER A 326 -33.09 -12.44 -56.60
C SER A 326 -32.95 -12.55 -55.07
N PRO A 327 -32.01 -13.35 -54.54
CA PRO A 327 -31.90 -13.53 -53.10
C PRO A 327 -31.62 -12.17 -52.47
N SER A 328 -32.61 -11.64 -51.76
CA SER A 328 -32.36 -10.69 -50.69
C SER A 328 -31.32 -11.37 -49.81
N HIS A 329 -30.13 -10.78 -49.73
CA HIS A 329 -29.11 -11.19 -48.77
C HIS A 329 -29.82 -11.41 -47.44
N SER A 330 -29.93 -12.67 -47.03
CA SER A 330 -30.31 -12.99 -45.67
C SER A 330 -29.26 -12.30 -44.81
N LEU A 331 -29.63 -11.17 -44.21
CA LEU A 331 -28.98 -10.70 -43.01
C LEU A 331 -29.09 -11.89 -42.07
N GLN A 332 -27.98 -12.62 -41.91
CA GLN A 332 -27.92 -13.67 -40.92
C GLN A 332 -28.38 -13.01 -39.62
N PRO A 333 -29.33 -13.60 -38.88
CA PRO A 333 -29.62 -13.13 -37.54
C PRO A 333 -28.27 -13.06 -36.84
N LEU A 334 -27.96 -11.92 -36.23
CA LEU A 334 -26.83 -11.82 -35.33
C LEU A 334 -27.16 -12.82 -34.22
N ASN A 335 -26.66 -14.06 -34.37
CA ASN A 335 -26.79 -15.09 -33.37
C ASN A 335 -26.31 -14.44 -32.09
N THR A 336 -27.24 -14.26 -31.15
CA THR A 336 -26.92 -14.14 -29.74
C THR A 336 -26.07 -15.36 -29.45
N ALA A 337 -24.76 -15.16 -29.44
CA ALA A 337 -23.84 -16.16 -28.99
C ALA A 337 -24.17 -16.41 -27.52
N ASP A 338 -24.94 -17.47 -27.31
CA ASP A 338 -24.83 -18.29 -26.13
C ASP A 338 -23.35 -18.48 -25.84
N SER A 339 -23.04 -18.28 -24.57
CA SER A 339 -21.70 -18.44 -24.02
C SER A 339 -21.16 -19.83 -24.39
N PRO A 340 -20.05 -19.94 -25.13
CA PRO A 340 -19.37 -21.21 -25.25
C PRO A 340 -18.70 -21.48 -23.90
N GLN A 341 -19.21 -22.46 -23.16
CA GLN A 341 -18.37 -23.19 -22.21
C GLN A 341 -17.15 -23.69 -22.98
N ARG A 342 -16.00 -23.05 -22.79
CA ARG A 342 -14.73 -23.55 -23.33
C ARG A 342 -14.37 -24.83 -22.60
N VAL A 343 -14.61 -25.94 -23.28
CA VAL A 343 -13.81 -27.16 -23.13
C VAL A 343 -12.37 -26.78 -23.49
N ILE A 344 -11.45 -27.02 -22.56
CA ILE A 344 -10.01 -26.84 -22.75
C ILE A 344 -9.53 -28.05 -23.55
N ASP A 345 -9.13 -27.84 -24.80
CA ASP A 345 -8.33 -28.81 -25.54
C ASP A 345 -6.90 -28.29 -25.64
N ASN A 346 -5.99 -28.99 -24.95
CA ASN A 346 -4.57 -28.66 -24.82
C ASN A 346 -3.76 -29.53 -25.79
N SER A 347 -3.75 -29.19 -27.06
CA SER A 347 -2.73 -29.75 -27.96
C SER A 347 -2.37 -28.82 -29.12
N ASN A 348 -1.16 -28.29 -28.99
CA ASN A 348 -0.22 -27.73 -29.96
C ASN A 348 -0.24 -26.22 -30.31
N PRO A 349 0.94 -25.56 -30.21
CA PRO A 349 1.09 -24.11 -30.40
C PRO A 349 1.74 -23.71 -31.73
N LEU A 350 1.66 -22.38 -31.96
CA LEU A 350 2.49 -21.48 -32.80
C LEU A 350 1.88 -21.05 -34.15
N PRO A 351 2.22 -19.85 -34.68
CA PRO A 351 2.84 -18.66 -34.07
C PRO A 351 2.09 -17.35 -34.43
N GLN A 352 1.93 -16.40 -33.49
CA GLN A 352 1.51 -15.03 -33.87
C GLN A 352 2.34 -13.93 -33.20
N LEU A 353 2.82 -13.05 -34.09
CA LEU A 353 3.54 -11.79 -33.85
C LEU A 353 2.81 -10.90 -32.82
N PRO A 354 3.50 -10.30 -31.84
CA PRO A 354 2.81 -9.50 -30.84
C PRO A 354 3.01 -7.99 -30.98
N TRP A 355 2.04 -7.09 -30.83
CA TRP A 355 0.58 -7.00 -30.96
C TRP A 355 0.30 -5.49 -30.80
N PRO A 356 -0.49 -4.80 -31.65
CA PRO A 356 -1.01 -3.47 -31.35
C PRO A 356 -2.35 -3.57 -30.59
N ASN A 357 -2.51 -2.71 -29.59
CA ASN A 357 -3.74 -2.42 -28.82
C ASN A 357 -4.09 -3.37 -27.65
N GLU A 358 -3.39 -3.23 -26.51
CA GLU A 358 -3.82 -3.74 -25.19
C GLU A 358 -3.65 -2.67 -24.09
N PRO A 359 -4.54 -2.64 -23.07
CA PRO A 359 -4.77 -1.50 -22.18
C PRO A 359 -3.61 -1.18 -21.23
N SER A 360 -3.57 0.07 -20.76
CA SER A 360 -2.57 0.73 -19.90
C SER A 360 -2.40 0.13 -18.49
N ILE A 361 -2.88 -1.09 -18.25
CA ILE A 361 -2.82 -1.77 -16.96
C ILE A 361 -1.54 -2.58 -16.91
N LEU A 362 -0.73 -2.39 -15.86
CA LEU A 362 0.48 -3.20 -15.68
C LEU A 362 0.12 -4.67 -15.46
N PRO A 363 0.69 -5.59 -16.28
CA PRO A 363 0.64 -7.01 -15.98
C PRO A 363 1.31 -7.30 -14.63
N ARG A 364 0.72 -8.20 -13.83
CA ARG A 364 1.34 -8.67 -12.59
C ARG A 364 2.67 -9.36 -12.92
N GLY A 365 3.75 -8.91 -12.27
CA GLY A 365 5.11 -9.47 -12.47
C GLY A 365 6.01 -8.65 -13.41
N LEU A 366 5.50 -7.60 -14.07
CA LEU A 366 6.26 -6.73 -14.97
C LEU A 366 7.14 -5.68 -14.22
N GLY A 367 7.67 -6.05 -13.05
CA GLY A 367 8.51 -5.19 -12.23
C GLY A 367 9.97 -5.25 -12.68
N HIS A 368 10.55 -4.09 -13.01
CA HIS A 368 11.99 -3.95 -13.24
C HIS A 368 12.65 -3.32 -12.01
N LYS A 369 13.88 -3.72 -11.71
CA LYS A 369 14.77 -3.02 -10.79
C LYS A 369 15.93 -2.47 -11.61
N LEU A 370 16.25 -1.19 -11.41
CA LEU A 370 17.40 -0.58 -12.05
C LEU A 370 18.68 -1.33 -11.66
N SER A 371 19.64 -1.37 -12.58
CA SER A 371 20.99 -1.73 -12.20
C SER A 371 21.53 -0.74 -11.16
N HIS A 372 22.09 -1.27 -10.06
CA HIS A 372 22.62 -0.45 -8.97
C HIS A 372 24.07 0.02 -9.24
N SER A 373 24.68 -0.37 -10.36
CA SER A 373 26.09 -0.14 -10.66
C SER A 373 26.37 -0.01 -12.17
N HIS A 374 25.96 1.11 -12.77
CA HIS A 374 26.40 1.47 -14.12
C HIS A 374 27.89 1.81 -14.09
N ASN A 375 28.69 1.07 -14.86
CA ASN A 375 30.14 1.26 -14.88
C ASN A 375 30.55 2.38 -15.84
N SER A 376 29.68 2.69 -16.80
CA SER A 376 29.81 3.72 -17.82
C SER A 376 28.47 4.42 -18.13
N VAL A 377 28.55 5.58 -18.80
CA VAL A 377 27.42 6.30 -19.37
C VAL A 377 26.76 5.49 -20.50
N MET A 378 27.54 4.67 -21.21
CA MET A 378 27.00 3.77 -22.22
C MET A 378 26.11 2.68 -21.60
N ASP A 379 26.44 2.17 -20.41
CA ASP A 379 25.57 1.24 -19.68
C ASP A 379 24.20 1.88 -19.35
N LEU A 380 24.19 3.17 -18.98
CA LEU A 380 22.95 3.92 -18.74
C LEU A 380 22.11 4.01 -20.00
N TYR A 381 22.76 4.34 -21.12
CA TYR A 381 22.11 4.43 -22.42
C TYR A 381 21.53 3.08 -22.85
N ASN A 382 22.31 2.00 -22.67
CA ASN A 382 21.89 0.66 -23.01
C ASN A 382 20.73 0.15 -22.13
N GLU A 383 20.72 0.42 -20.82
CA GLU A 383 19.59 0.05 -19.94
C GLU A 383 18.33 0.86 -20.27
N TRP A 384 18.48 2.13 -20.65
CA TRP A 384 17.36 2.99 -21.00
C TRP A 384 16.60 2.49 -22.24
N TYR A 385 17.34 2.09 -23.28
CA TYR A 385 16.78 1.63 -24.56
C TYR A 385 16.64 0.11 -24.67
N GLY A 386 17.13 -0.64 -23.68
CA GLY A 386 17.10 -2.11 -23.70
C GLY A 386 18.01 -2.67 -24.80
N LEU A 387 19.28 -2.23 -24.81
CA LEU A 387 20.31 -2.60 -25.77
C LEU A 387 21.41 -3.43 -25.09
N ASP A 388 22.18 -4.14 -25.91
CA ASP A 388 23.37 -4.90 -25.48
C ASP A 388 23.08 -5.84 -24.28
N GLN A 389 23.79 -5.69 -23.16
CA GLN A 389 23.58 -6.50 -21.94
C GLN A 389 22.18 -6.33 -21.31
N PHE A 390 21.42 -5.31 -21.72
CA PHE A 390 20.04 -5.04 -21.28
C PHE A 390 19.01 -5.31 -22.38
N LYS A 391 19.36 -6.11 -23.40
CA LYS A 391 18.49 -6.39 -24.55
C LYS A 391 17.09 -6.83 -24.13
N ASP A 392 16.08 -6.08 -24.56
CA ASP A 392 14.65 -6.33 -24.30
C ASP A 392 14.28 -6.42 -22.80
N VAL A 393 15.11 -5.85 -21.92
CA VAL A 393 14.86 -5.76 -20.49
C VAL A 393 14.48 -4.32 -20.13
N PRO A 394 13.36 -4.09 -19.43
CA PRO A 394 12.35 -5.07 -18.99
C PRO A 394 11.36 -5.52 -20.07
N VAL A 395 11.26 -4.78 -21.17
CA VAL A 395 10.48 -5.12 -22.36
C VAL A 395 11.25 -4.67 -23.60
N ALA A 396 10.81 -5.06 -24.80
CA ALA A 396 11.36 -4.55 -26.05
C ALA A 396 11.33 -3.01 -26.08
N GLY A 397 12.50 -2.39 -26.29
CA GLY A 397 12.69 -0.93 -26.19
C GLY A 397 13.00 -0.40 -24.79
N GLY A 398 13.28 -1.29 -23.83
CA GLY A 398 13.85 -0.97 -22.52
C GLY A 398 12.95 -0.16 -21.59
N ILE A 399 13.59 0.60 -20.70
CA ILE A 399 12.90 1.48 -19.75
C ILE A 399 12.10 2.56 -20.47
N GLN A 400 12.56 3.06 -21.61
CA GLN A 400 11.84 4.06 -22.39
C GLN A 400 10.45 3.55 -22.82
N ALA A 401 10.36 2.31 -23.30
CA ALA A 401 9.09 1.70 -23.68
C ALA A 401 8.13 1.56 -22.49
N MET A 402 8.65 1.20 -21.32
CA MET A 402 7.88 1.16 -20.06
C MET A 402 7.34 2.54 -19.65
N ASP A 403 8.19 3.58 -19.69
CA ASP A 403 7.84 4.94 -19.31
C ASP A 403 6.83 5.54 -20.31
N ASN A 404 6.90 5.18 -21.59
CA ASN A 404 5.94 5.58 -22.60
C ASN A 404 4.56 4.93 -22.39
N ARG A 405 4.53 3.61 -22.16
CA ARG A 405 3.30 2.81 -22.08
C ARG A 405 2.56 2.97 -20.76
N TYR A 406 3.29 2.99 -19.64
CA TYR A 406 2.70 2.93 -18.29
C TYR A 406 2.97 4.17 -17.44
N LYS A 407 3.71 5.16 -17.95
CA LYS A 407 4.05 6.40 -17.23
C LYS A 407 4.66 6.09 -15.85
N THR A 408 4.09 6.59 -14.76
CA THR A 408 4.60 6.35 -13.40
C THR A 408 4.06 5.07 -12.77
N ALA A 409 3.09 4.39 -13.39
CA ALA A 409 2.40 3.24 -12.78
C ALA A 409 3.34 2.04 -12.56
N TRP A 410 4.30 1.80 -13.48
CA TRP A 410 5.19 0.63 -13.42
C TRP A 410 6.25 0.70 -12.33
N ARG A 411 6.45 1.91 -11.77
CA ARG A 411 7.41 2.21 -10.71
C ARG A 411 6.76 2.69 -9.42
N ARG A 412 5.47 2.38 -9.22
CA ARG A 412 4.71 2.77 -8.01
C ARG A 412 5.27 2.14 -6.72
N SER A 413 5.90 0.97 -6.82
CA SER A 413 6.53 0.25 -5.71
C SER A 413 7.96 0.71 -5.40
N TRP A 414 8.53 1.61 -6.20
CA TRP A 414 9.92 2.06 -6.03
C TRP A 414 10.06 3.07 -4.89
N SER A 415 11.17 2.95 -4.16
CA SER A 415 11.59 3.89 -3.12
C SER A 415 11.88 5.28 -3.69
N ARG A 416 11.90 6.31 -2.81
CA ARG A 416 12.27 7.69 -3.23
C ARG A 416 13.68 7.77 -3.83
N ALA A 417 14.60 6.92 -3.38
CA ALA A 417 15.96 6.86 -3.91
C ALA A 417 15.96 6.33 -5.35
N GLU A 418 15.27 5.22 -5.61
CA GLU A 418 15.12 4.65 -6.96
C GLU A 418 14.40 5.62 -7.91
N GLN A 419 13.37 6.32 -7.42
CA GLN A 419 12.68 7.37 -8.19
C GLN A 419 13.58 8.56 -8.52
N LYS A 420 14.51 8.92 -7.63
CA LYS A 420 15.52 9.96 -7.89
C LYS A 420 16.49 9.50 -8.98
N ILE A 421 16.97 8.25 -8.90
CA ILE A 421 17.92 7.69 -9.88
C ILE A 421 17.34 7.69 -11.29
N ILE A 422 16.11 7.21 -11.49
CA ILE A 422 15.49 7.19 -12.83
C ILE A 422 15.19 8.59 -13.35
N SER A 423 14.80 9.53 -12.47
CA SER A 423 14.61 10.92 -12.86
C SER A 423 15.93 11.55 -13.31
N SER A 424 17.04 11.28 -12.59
CA SER A 424 18.36 11.73 -12.98
C SER A 424 18.84 11.09 -14.29
N MET A 425 18.65 9.78 -14.45
CA MET A 425 18.99 9.06 -15.69
C MET A 425 18.23 9.64 -16.89
N LYS A 426 16.93 9.91 -16.75
CA LYS A 426 16.13 10.53 -17.80
C LYS A 426 16.67 11.89 -18.24
N ILE A 427 17.05 12.75 -17.29
CA ILE A 427 17.63 14.07 -17.60
C ILE A 427 18.94 13.93 -18.39
N VAL A 428 19.80 13.00 -17.97
CA VAL A 428 21.07 12.72 -18.67
C VAL A 428 20.81 12.24 -20.09
N ILE A 429 19.93 11.23 -20.27
CA ILE A 429 19.59 10.69 -21.58
C ILE A 429 18.93 11.73 -22.49
N ASP A 430 18.01 12.54 -21.97
CA ASP A 430 17.38 13.63 -22.72
C ASP A 430 18.41 14.68 -23.16
N THR A 431 19.42 14.95 -22.33
CA THR A 431 20.51 15.88 -22.67
C THR A 431 21.42 15.29 -23.75
N MET A 432 21.78 14.01 -23.64
CA MET A 432 22.55 13.31 -24.67
C MET A 432 21.79 13.30 -26.00
N ASN A 433 20.50 12.97 -25.99
CA ASN A 433 19.66 12.96 -27.20
C ASN A 433 19.56 14.34 -27.86
N LYS A 434 19.52 15.43 -27.07
CA LYS A 434 19.56 16.81 -27.62
C LYS A 434 20.89 17.09 -28.34
N GLN A 435 22.01 16.65 -27.77
CA GLN A 435 23.31 16.81 -28.42
C GLN A 435 23.43 15.95 -29.68
N ILE A 436 22.90 14.72 -29.66
CA ILE A 436 22.84 13.85 -30.85
C ILE A 436 21.96 14.48 -31.94
N ALA A 437 20.81 15.03 -31.57
CA ALA A 437 19.93 15.74 -32.50
C ALA A 437 20.57 17.00 -33.11
N SER A 438 21.59 17.59 -32.45
CA SER A 438 22.39 18.70 -32.98
C SER A 438 23.47 18.29 -33.98
N GLY A 439 23.56 16.99 -34.33
CA GLY A 439 24.47 16.46 -35.35
C GLY A 439 25.73 15.79 -34.80
N ARG A 440 25.87 15.64 -33.47
CA ARG A 440 26.99 14.91 -32.84
C ARG A 440 26.70 13.40 -32.83
N THR A 441 27.75 12.59 -32.89
CA THR A 441 27.58 11.13 -32.81
C THR A 441 27.39 10.67 -31.37
N LEU A 442 26.69 9.54 -31.16
CA LEU A 442 26.51 8.94 -29.84
C LEU A 442 27.84 8.68 -29.13
N LEU A 443 28.87 8.26 -29.87
CA LEU A 443 30.20 7.96 -29.33
C LEU A 443 30.92 9.21 -28.80
N GLU A 444 30.82 10.34 -29.50
CA GLU A 444 31.39 11.61 -29.06
C GLU A 444 30.70 12.13 -27.80
N VAL A 445 29.36 12.10 -27.80
CA VAL A 445 28.55 12.54 -26.67
C VAL A 445 28.78 11.62 -25.46
N SER A 446 28.81 10.30 -25.66
CA SER A 446 29.05 9.36 -24.57
C SER A 446 30.43 9.57 -23.93
N LYS A 447 31.46 9.88 -24.73
CA LYS A 447 32.82 10.11 -24.22
C LYS A 447 32.91 11.36 -23.35
N GLU A 448 32.25 12.44 -23.75
CA GLU A 448 32.21 13.68 -22.97
C GLU A 448 31.51 13.48 -21.61
N PHE A 449 30.36 12.82 -21.61
CA PHE A 449 29.64 12.50 -20.38
C PHE A 449 30.41 11.47 -19.53
N GLU A 450 31.13 10.52 -20.14
CA GLU A 450 31.95 9.54 -19.42
C GLU A 450 33.08 10.22 -18.65
N GLU A 451 33.72 11.23 -19.23
CA GLU A 451 34.76 12.00 -18.53
C GLU A 451 34.20 12.70 -17.29
N ALA A 452 33.02 13.32 -17.39
CA ALA A 452 32.33 13.91 -16.25
C ALA A 452 31.89 12.86 -15.22
N PHE A 453 31.32 11.76 -15.69
CA PHE A 453 30.80 10.67 -14.86
C PHE A 453 31.89 9.98 -14.03
N ALA A 454 33.04 9.70 -14.65
CA ALA A 454 34.17 9.03 -14.03
C ALA A 454 35.02 9.98 -13.16
N LYS A 455 35.36 11.18 -13.65
CA LYS A 455 36.29 12.09 -12.96
C LYS A 455 35.61 12.96 -11.90
N HIS A 456 34.40 13.45 -12.16
CA HIS A 456 33.76 14.48 -11.33
C HIS A 456 32.57 13.94 -10.51
N CYS A 457 31.86 12.93 -11.02
CA CYS A 457 30.62 12.45 -10.42
C CYS A 457 30.77 11.16 -9.60
N LYS A 458 31.98 10.59 -9.46
CA LYS A 458 32.25 9.32 -8.76
C LYS A 458 31.34 8.16 -9.22
N LYS A 459 31.02 8.11 -10.51
CA LYS A 459 30.09 7.13 -11.11
C LYS A 459 28.68 7.14 -10.50
N LYS A 460 28.23 8.29 -9.98
CA LYS A 460 26.86 8.49 -9.49
C LYS A 460 26.06 9.36 -10.43
N ILE A 461 24.97 8.81 -10.98
CA ILE A 461 24.09 9.47 -11.96
C ILE A 461 23.50 10.76 -11.39
N SER A 462 23.18 10.78 -10.08
CA SER A 462 22.62 11.96 -9.42
C SER A 462 23.54 13.18 -9.51
N ASN A 463 24.86 12.97 -9.54
CA ASN A 463 25.85 14.04 -9.55
C ASN A 463 26.14 14.53 -10.96
N LEU A 464 25.71 13.80 -11.99
CA LEU A 464 25.86 14.16 -13.40
C LEU A 464 24.76 15.12 -13.88
N VAL A 465 23.69 15.26 -13.11
CA VAL A 465 22.61 16.25 -13.35
C VAL A 465 22.98 17.62 -12.78
N GLU A 466 23.85 17.65 -11.78
CA GLU A 466 24.27 18.86 -11.07
C GLU A 466 25.59 19.44 -11.63
N SER A 467 26.24 18.72 -12.56
CA SER A 467 27.44 19.11 -13.30
C SER A 467 27.08 19.71 -14.65
#